data_AF-A0A9D9M552-F1
#
_entry.id   AF-A0A9D9M552-F1
#
_cell.length_a   1.000
_cell.length_b   1.000
_cell.length_c   1.000
_cell.angle_alpha   90.00
_cell.angle_beta   90.00
_cell.angle_gamma   90.00
#
_symmetry.space_group_name_H-M   'P 1'
#
loop_
_entity.id
_entity.type
_entity.pdbx_description
1 polymer ?
#
loop_
_entity_poly.entity_id
_entity_poly.type
_entity_poly.pdbx_seq_one_letter_code
_entity_poly.pdbx_strand_id
1 'polypeptide(L)'
;MKKYFVFAALVLAAAVSCTRELATEEIVGPRKGYVQITLSANCDVDSKAVLDGKKVVWSVGEEVAVFPGGTGSAEKFSVKAVDGSSVTITGSVPEGSTTFVAAYPFKNAVSCSNNVVTMKIGDQTISGTATVDTDALSSVAYFESVASTPTFYNTVSMVSFQVAQEGFTKVTFAPLTGSFGDTVQVTASAIAAPEV
;
A
#
# COMPACT_ATOMS: atom_id res chain seq x y z
N MET A 1 0.99 60.00 48.63
CA MET A 1 1.39 58.92 49.55
C MET A 1 0.30 57.87 49.61
N LYS A 2 0.49 56.71 48.96
CA LYS A 2 0.00 55.41 49.44
C LYS A 2 0.75 54.31 48.67
N LYS A 3 1.58 53.64 49.44
CA LYS A 3 2.35 52.40 49.24
C LYS A 3 1.33 51.22 49.25
N TYR A 4 1.48 50.03 48.67
CA TYR A 4 2.56 49.24 48.06
C TYR A 4 1.94 47.94 47.48
N PHE A 5 2.62 47.32 46.50
CA PHE A 5 2.73 45.87 46.20
C PHE A 5 1.49 44.99 45.97
N VAL A 6 1.42 44.30 44.81
CA VAL A 6 1.44 42.81 44.70
C VAL A 6 1.93 42.41 43.30
N PHE A 7 2.95 41.54 43.27
CA PHE A 7 3.44 40.79 42.12
C PHE A 7 2.48 39.64 41.79
N ALA A 8 2.16 39.43 40.51
CA ALA A 8 1.74 38.12 40.01
C ALA A 8 2.12 37.99 38.53
N ALA A 9 3.29 37.40 38.27
CA ALA A 9 3.68 36.95 36.95
C ALA A 9 2.91 35.66 36.63
N LEU A 10 1.96 35.73 35.71
CA LEU A 10 1.35 34.54 35.12
C LEU A 10 1.99 34.31 33.75
N VAL A 11 2.85 33.30 33.69
CA VAL A 11 3.45 32.76 32.47
C VAL A 11 2.31 32.26 31.58
N LEU A 12 2.03 32.94 30.47
CA LEU A 12 1.30 32.33 29.37
C LEU A 12 2.23 31.30 28.72
N ALA A 13 2.07 30.04 29.11
CA ALA A 13 2.55 28.94 28.30
C ALA A 13 1.76 28.99 26.97
N ALA A 14 2.39 29.54 25.93
CA ALA A 14 1.97 29.34 24.57
C ALA A 14 2.15 27.85 24.24
N ALA A 15 1.12 27.06 24.54
CA ALA A 15 0.95 25.77 23.89
C ALA A 15 0.64 26.07 22.43
N VAL A 16 1.70 26.17 21.62
CA VAL A 16 1.63 25.90 20.18
C VAL A 16 1.27 24.43 20.09
N SER A 17 -0.01 24.11 20.26
CA SER A 17 -0.53 22.84 19.80
C SER A 17 -0.35 22.88 18.30
N CYS A 18 0.65 22.15 17.82
CA CYS A 18 0.62 21.60 16.49
C CYS A 18 -0.68 20.78 16.41
N THR A 19 -1.79 21.43 16.06
CA THR A 19 -2.89 20.77 15.39
C THR A 19 -2.25 20.20 14.13
N ARG A 20 -1.78 18.94 14.22
CA ARG A 20 -1.89 18.06 13.06
C ARG A 20 -3.34 18.21 12.65
N GLU A 21 -3.55 18.83 11.50
CA GLU A 21 -4.80 18.68 10.77
C GLU A 21 -5.05 17.17 10.77
N LEU A 22 -5.99 16.73 11.62
CA LEU A 22 -6.72 15.52 11.34
C LEU A 22 -7.31 15.82 9.98
N ALA A 23 -6.71 15.23 8.95
CA ALA A 23 -7.38 15.04 7.68
C ALA A 23 -8.78 14.58 8.07
N THR A 24 -9.76 15.44 7.82
CA THR A 24 -11.17 15.13 7.97
C THR A 24 -11.37 13.89 7.14
N GLU A 25 -11.38 12.72 7.78
CA GLU A 25 -11.83 11.51 7.12
C GLU A 25 -13.24 11.84 6.67
N GLU A 26 -13.44 11.88 5.36
CA GLU A 26 -14.76 11.99 4.79
C GLU A 26 -15.53 10.77 5.28
N ILE A 27 -16.32 10.94 6.34
CA ILE A 27 -17.26 9.94 6.79
C ILE A 27 -18.33 9.91 5.70
N VAL A 28 -18.07 9.10 4.67
CA VAL A 28 -19.05 8.76 3.64
C VAL A 28 -20.25 8.21 4.38
N GLY A 29 -21.33 8.98 4.43
CA GLY A 29 -22.57 8.57 5.07
C GLY A 29 -23.08 7.24 4.48
N PRO A 30 -23.93 6.50 5.20
CA PRO A 30 -24.36 5.18 4.77
C PRO A 30 -25.01 5.24 3.38
N ARG A 31 -24.33 4.67 2.38
CA ARG A 31 -24.87 4.50 1.03
C ARG A 31 -26.01 3.48 1.12
N LYS A 32 -27.21 3.87 0.70
CA LYS A 32 -28.39 2.99 0.76
C LYS A 32 -28.11 1.66 0.04
N GLY A 33 -28.36 0.54 0.71
CA GLY A 33 -28.11 -0.80 0.18
C GLY A 33 -26.65 -1.26 0.27
N TYR A 34 -25.82 -0.58 1.07
CA TYR A 34 -24.45 -0.98 1.36
C TYR A 34 -24.26 -1.18 2.85
N VAL A 35 -23.35 -2.10 3.20
CA VAL A 35 -22.95 -2.38 4.58
C VAL A 35 -21.46 -2.12 4.73
N GLN A 36 -21.09 -1.49 5.86
CA GLN A 36 -19.69 -1.31 6.22
C GLN A 36 -19.11 -2.64 6.70
N ILE A 37 -17.91 -2.96 6.25
CA ILE A 37 -17.19 -4.17 6.59
C ILE A 37 -15.81 -3.80 7.11
N THR A 38 -15.39 -4.54 8.11
CA THR A 38 -14.03 -4.55 8.62
C THR A 38 -13.41 -5.90 8.31
N LEU A 39 -12.34 -5.89 7.51
CA LEU A 39 -11.55 -7.08 7.19
C LEU A 39 -10.30 -7.07 8.05
N SER A 40 -9.99 -8.21 8.65
CA SER A 40 -8.67 -8.46 9.22
C SER A 40 -7.87 -9.24 8.19
N ALA A 41 -6.74 -8.72 7.72
CA ALA A 41 -5.83 -9.47 6.87
C ALA A 41 -4.53 -9.76 7.60
N ASN A 42 -3.84 -10.81 7.18
CA ASN A 42 -2.52 -11.13 7.73
C ASN A 42 -1.51 -10.06 7.30
N CYS A 43 -0.73 -9.59 8.26
CA CYS A 43 0.45 -8.77 8.06
C CYS A 43 1.63 -9.61 8.56
N ASP A 44 2.74 -9.63 7.85
CA ASP A 44 3.95 -10.24 8.37
C ASP A 44 5.03 -9.16 8.37
N VAL A 45 5.61 -8.94 9.54
CA VAL A 45 6.49 -7.81 9.84
C VAL A 45 7.89 -8.10 9.34
N ASP A 46 8.08 -7.95 8.03
CA ASP A 46 9.38 -7.79 7.39
C ASP A 46 9.27 -6.69 6.34
N SER A 47 10.38 -6.05 5.96
CA SER A 47 10.36 -4.93 5.00
C SER A 47 9.61 -5.31 3.70
N LYS A 48 9.13 -4.31 2.93
CA LYS A 48 8.49 -4.50 1.62
C LYS A 48 9.33 -5.34 0.60
N ALA A 49 10.55 -5.75 0.98
CA ALA A 49 11.49 -6.61 0.27
C ALA A 49 11.83 -7.94 1.00
N VAL A 50 10.85 -8.82 1.28
CA VAL A 50 11.10 -10.27 1.49
C VAL A 50 10.07 -11.11 0.73
N LEU A 51 10.54 -11.89 -0.25
CA LEU A 51 9.75 -12.80 -1.09
C LEU A 51 9.90 -14.25 -0.61
N ASP A 52 8.97 -14.67 0.25
CA ASP A 52 8.75 -16.06 0.65
C ASP A 52 7.25 -16.42 0.50
N GLY A 53 6.71 -16.15 -0.69
CA GLY A 53 5.37 -16.54 -1.13
C GLY A 53 4.14 -15.88 -0.47
N LYS A 54 4.27 -15.19 0.68
CA LYS A 54 3.11 -14.66 1.43
C LYS A 54 3.39 -13.42 2.30
N LYS A 55 3.80 -12.25 1.78
CA LYS A 55 3.90 -11.05 2.63
C LYS A 55 3.54 -9.75 1.90
N VAL A 56 2.49 -9.06 2.37
CA VAL A 56 2.18 -7.67 2.01
C VAL A 56 2.45 -6.82 3.26
N VAL A 57 3.24 -5.78 3.09
CA VAL A 57 3.53 -4.84 4.18
C VAL A 57 2.62 -3.63 4.03
N TRP A 58 1.75 -3.48 5.01
CA TRP A 58 0.70 -2.49 5.04
C TRP A 58 1.15 -1.23 5.76
N SER A 59 0.68 -0.08 5.28
CA SER A 59 0.73 1.19 6.01
C SER A 59 -0.68 1.73 6.20
N VAL A 60 -0.92 2.41 7.32
CA VAL A 60 -2.19 3.13 7.54
C VAL A 60 -2.41 4.14 6.43
N GLY A 61 -3.64 4.20 5.92
CA GLY A 61 -4.05 5.06 4.81
C GLY A 61 -3.85 4.44 3.42
N GLU A 62 -3.15 3.31 3.30
CA GLU A 62 -3.11 2.60 2.02
C GLU A 62 -4.51 2.05 1.66
N GLU A 63 -4.76 1.89 0.35
CA GLU A 63 -6.09 1.58 -0.17
C GLU A 63 -6.10 0.24 -0.91
N VAL A 64 -7.25 -0.44 -0.85
CA VAL A 64 -7.50 -1.76 -1.46
C VAL A 64 -8.75 -1.67 -2.32
N ALA A 65 -8.70 -2.26 -3.52
CA ALA A 65 -9.84 -2.47 -4.38
C ALA A 65 -10.57 -3.74 -3.96
N VAL A 66 -11.87 -3.68 -3.69
CA VAL A 66 -12.69 -4.87 -3.42
C VAL A 66 -13.77 -4.97 -4.49
N PHE A 67 -13.87 -6.12 -5.14
CA PHE A 67 -14.84 -6.43 -6.18
C PHE A 67 -15.85 -7.44 -5.64
N PRO A 68 -17.03 -6.99 -5.16
CA PRO A 68 -18.12 -7.88 -4.78
C PRO A 68 -18.57 -8.69 -5.99
N GLY A 69 -18.68 -10.01 -5.84
CA GLY A 69 -19.00 -10.93 -6.95
C GLY A 69 -17.85 -11.19 -7.93
N GLY A 70 -16.64 -10.63 -7.70
CA GLY A 70 -15.49 -10.88 -8.55
C GLY A 70 -15.58 -10.29 -9.96
N THR A 71 -16.36 -9.22 -10.13
CA THR A 71 -16.49 -8.51 -11.40
C THR A 71 -16.96 -7.06 -11.19
N GLY A 72 -16.76 -6.21 -12.20
CA GLY A 72 -17.34 -4.87 -12.25
C GLY A 72 -16.47 -3.81 -11.58
N SER A 73 -17.12 -2.78 -11.02
CA SER A 73 -16.44 -1.68 -10.34
C SER A 73 -15.95 -2.10 -8.96
N ALA A 74 -14.75 -1.64 -8.59
CA ALA A 74 -14.23 -1.83 -7.25
C ALA A 74 -14.91 -0.87 -6.26
N GLU A 75 -15.19 -1.38 -5.07
CA GLU A 75 -15.39 -0.60 -3.87
C GLU A 75 -14.03 -0.32 -3.22
N LYS A 76 -13.88 0.89 -2.70
CA LYS A 76 -12.63 1.35 -2.11
C LYS A 76 -12.59 1.05 -0.62
N PHE A 77 -11.53 0.40 -0.19
CA PHE A 77 -11.26 0.05 1.20
C PHE A 77 -9.96 0.73 1.65
N SER A 78 -9.87 1.13 2.92
CA SER A 78 -8.70 1.80 3.47
C SER A 78 -8.15 1.06 4.69
N VAL A 79 -6.83 0.96 4.78
CA VAL A 79 -6.13 0.45 5.96
C VAL A 79 -6.28 1.47 7.10
N LYS A 80 -6.90 1.06 8.20
CA LYS A 80 -7.14 1.91 9.38
C LYS A 80 -6.14 1.68 10.51
N ALA A 81 -5.66 0.45 10.65
CA ALA A 81 -4.70 0.08 11.69
C ALA A 81 -3.81 -1.07 11.21
N VAL A 82 -2.56 -1.07 11.67
CA VAL A 82 -1.58 -2.14 11.47
C VAL A 82 -1.04 -2.51 12.84
N ASP A 83 -1.39 -3.69 13.31
CA ASP A 83 -1.13 -4.16 14.67
C ASP A 83 -0.34 -5.48 14.61
N GLY A 84 0.98 -5.38 14.66
CA GLY A 84 1.89 -6.52 14.60
C GLY A 84 1.65 -7.37 13.34
N SER A 85 1.08 -8.56 13.52
CA SER A 85 0.81 -9.51 12.45
C SER A 85 -0.58 -9.38 11.80
N SER A 86 -1.31 -8.30 12.08
CA SER A 86 -2.65 -8.11 11.54
C SER A 86 -2.85 -6.69 11.02
N VAL A 87 -3.68 -6.56 9.99
CA VAL A 87 -4.11 -5.26 9.45
C VAL A 87 -5.62 -5.17 9.48
N THR A 88 -6.13 -4.00 9.87
CA THR A 88 -7.56 -3.67 9.86
C THR A 88 -7.86 -2.82 8.63
N ILE A 89 -8.71 -3.34 7.74
CA ILE A 89 -9.10 -2.71 6.48
C ILE A 89 -10.61 -2.46 6.50
N THR A 90 -11.04 -1.24 6.23
CA THR A 90 -12.47 -0.88 6.27
C THR A 90 -12.96 -0.33 4.94
N GLY A 91 -14.19 -0.69 4.58
CA GLY A 91 -14.89 -0.16 3.41
C GLY A 91 -16.34 -0.59 3.42
N SER A 92 -17.05 -0.37 2.31
CA SER A 92 -18.47 -0.73 2.19
C SER A 92 -18.70 -1.56 0.93
N VAL A 93 -19.61 -2.52 0.98
CA VAL A 93 -20.03 -3.32 -0.19
C VAL A 93 -21.56 -3.39 -0.27
N PRO A 94 -22.14 -3.75 -1.43
CA PRO A 94 -23.57 -4.01 -1.55
C PRO A 94 -24.04 -5.06 -0.55
N GLU A 95 -25.17 -4.81 0.10
CA GLU A 95 -25.81 -5.76 1.01
C GLU A 95 -26.08 -7.09 0.29
N GLY A 96 -25.83 -8.21 0.99
CA GLY A 96 -26.01 -9.55 0.43
C GLY A 96 -24.85 -10.06 -0.44
N SER A 97 -23.75 -9.31 -0.58
CA SER A 97 -22.54 -9.81 -1.24
C SER A 97 -21.92 -10.98 -0.48
N THR A 98 -21.65 -12.09 -1.17
CA THR A 98 -21.13 -13.34 -0.56
C THR A 98 -19.74 -13.73 -1.04
N THR A 99 -19.22 -13.14 -2.12
CA THR A 99 -17.89 -13.47 -2.64
C THR A 99 -17.16 -12.22 -3.02
N PHE A 100 -15.85 -12.19 -2.82
CA PHE A 100 -15.05 -11.00 -3.00
C PHE A 100 -13.70 -11.34 -3.62
N VAL A 101 -13.29 -10.52 -4.57
CA VAL A 101 -11.91 -10.44 -5.03
C VAL A 101 -11.35 -9.12 -4.53
N ALA A 102 -10.21 -9.14 -3.86
CA ALA A 102 -9.53 -7.92 -3.44
C ALA A 102 -8.19 -7.78 -4.17
N ALA A 103 -7.81 -6.55 -4.46
CA ALA A 103 -6.57 -6.21 -5.13
C ALA A 103 -5.92 -4.99 -4.46
N TYR A 104 -4.64 -5.10 -4.17
CA TYR A 104 -3.83 -4.04 -3.61
C TYR A 104 -2.65 -3.73 -4.53
N PRO A 105 -2.26 -2.45 -4.66
CA PRO A 105 -2.93 -1.26 -4.14
C PRO A 105 -4.16 -0.86 -4.97
N PHE A 106 -5.08 -0.08 -4.38
CA PHE A 106 -6.14 0.58 -5.12
C PHE A 106 -5.54 1.67 -6.02
N LYS A 107 -5.58 1.45 -7.34
CA LYS A 107 -5.10 2.38 -8.35
C LYS A 107 -6.16 2.61 -9.43
N ASN A 108 -6.08 3.74 -10.12
CA ASN A 108 -7.04 4.15 -11.17
C ASN A 108 -7.15 3.19 -12.38
N ALA A 109 -6.39 2.10 -12.43
CA ALA A 109 -6.39 1.11 -13.51
C ALA A 109 -6.61 -0.34 -13.03
N VAL A 110 -7.13 -0.55 -11.82
CA VAL A 110 -7.51 -1.89 -11.34
C VAL A 110 -8.90 -2.26 -11.83
N SER A 111 -9.05 -3.44 -12.43
CA SER A 111 -10.34 -3.97 -12.86
C SER A 111 -10.42 -5.47 -12.59
N CYS A 112 -11.63 -5.99 -12.47
CA CYS A 112 -11.88 -7.41 -12.29
C CYS A 112 -13.00 -7.87 -13.23
N SER A 113 -12.77 -8.96 -13.95
CA SER A 113 -13.78 -9.59 -14.79
C SER A 113 -13.65 -11.11 -14.67
N ASN A 114 -14.72 -11.79 -14.28
CA ASN A 114 -14.74 -13.24 -14.06
C ASN A 114 -13.58 -13.72 -13.16
N ASN A 115 -13.36 -13.03 -12.03
CA ASN A 115 -12.24 -13.27 -11.11
C ASN A 115 -10.83 -13.04 -11.68
N VAL A 116 -10.71 -12.46 -12.87
CA VAL A 116 -9.42 -12.04 -13.44
C VAL A 116 -9.17 -10.59 -13.08
N VAL A 117 -8.21 -10.36 -12.19
CA VAL A 117 -7.76 -9.02 -11.82
C VAL A 117 -6.75 -8.52 -12.85
N THR A 118 -7.00 -7.36 -13.42
CA THR A 118 -6.04 -6.64 -14.27
C THR A 118 -5.55 -5.40 -13.54
N MET A 119 -4.23 -5.28 -13.42
CA MET A 119 -3.55 -4.16 -12.77
C MET A 119 -2.39 -3.69 -13.64
N LYS A 120 -2.18 -2.38 -13.69
CA LYS A 120 -1.01 -1.80 -14.34
C LYS A 120 0.01 -1.39 -13.29
N ILE A 121 1.20 -1.97 -13.38
CA ILE A 121 2.37 -1.51 -12.63
C ILE A 121 3.02 -0.41 -13.47
N GLY A 122 3.14 0.78 -12.87
CA GLY A 122 3.74 1.95 -13.52
C GLY A 122 5.26 1.87 -13.52
N ASP A 123 5.90 2.92 -14.03
CA ASP A 123 7.33 3.11 -13.84
C ASP A 123 7.65 3.21 -12.34
N GLN A 124 8.71 2.53 -11.91
CA GLN A 124 9.09 2.45 -10.50
C GLN A 124 10.19 3.46 -10.19
N THR A 125 9.99 4.27 -9.16
CA THR A 125 10.98 5.24 -8.69
C THR A 125 11.31 4.96 -7.23
N ILE A 126 12.51 4.44 -6.99
CA ILE A 126 13.03 4.21 -5.65
C ILE A 126 13.88 5.42 -5.27
N SER A 127 13.58 6.07 -4.14
CA SER A 127 14.30 7.25 -3.67
C SER A 127 14.70 7.11 -2.19
N GLY A 128 15.78 7.79 -1.81
CA GLY A 128 16.27 7.77 -0.43
C GLY A 128 16.71 6.39 0.04
N THR A 129 16.16 5.93 1.17
CA THR A 129 16.49 4.66 1.81
C THR A 129 15.51 3.52 1.48
N ALA A 130 14.53 3.77 0.60
CA ALA A 130 13.59 2.73 0.20
C ALA A 130 14.29 1.65 -0.64
N THR A 131 13.86 0.40 -0.47
CA THR A 131 14.38 -0.75 -1.24
C THR A 131 13.43 -1.20 -2.35
N VAL A 132 12.18 -0.76 -2.30
CA VAL A 132 11.14 -1.03 -3.30
C VAL A 132 10.18 0.15 -3.34
N ASP A 133 9.68 0.44 -4.53
CA ASP A 133 8.62 1.41 -4.72
C ASP A 133 7.29 0.78 -4.26
N THR A 134 6.55 1.48 -3.42
CA THR A 134 5.26 1.00 -2.87
C THR A 134 4.28 0.66 -3.97
N ASP A 135 4.41 1.32 -5.12
CA ASP A 135 3.57 1.13 -6.28
C ASP A 135 3.84 -0.18 -7.04
N ALA A 136 4.97 -0.84 -6.80
CA ALA A 136 5.30 -2.15 -7.35
C ALA A 136 4.62 -3.29 -6.59
N LEU A 137 4.12 -3.04 -5.37
CA LEU A 137 3.66 -4.08 -4.47
C LEU A 137 2.23 -4.50 -4.80
N SER A 138 2.11 -5.35 -5.81
CA SER A 138 0.81 -5.84 -6.27
C SER A 138 0.44 -7.14 -5.56
N SER A 139 -0.76 -7.22 -5.01
CA SER A 139 -1.27 -8.44 -4.37
C SER A 139 -2.77 -8.61 -4.55
N VAL A 140 -3.23 -9.85 -4.48
CA VAL A 140 -4.65 -10.21 -4.63
C VAL A 140 -5.10 -11.19 -3.56
N ALA A 141 -6.39 -11.13 -3.21
CA ALA A 141 -7.04 -12.07 -2.31
C ALA A 141 -8.41 -12.48 -2.86
N TYR A 142 -8.85 -13.67 -2.51
CA TYR A 142 -10.22 -14.15 -2.73
C TYR A 142 -10.80 -14.64 -1.39
N PHE A 143 -12.06 -14.34 -1.13
CA PHE A 143 -12.75 -14.78 0.07
C PHE A 143 -14.28 -14.82 -0.09
N GLU A 144 -14.94 -15.69 0.67
CA GLU A 144 -16.37 -16.02 0.53
C GLU A 144 -17.24 -15.50 1.70
N SER A 145 -16.69 -14.62 2.54
CA SER A 145 -17.46 -13.98 3.60
C SER A 145 -16.76 -12.74 4.14
N VAL A 146 -17.56 -11.75 4.54
CA VAL A 146 -17.09 -10.55 5.25
C VAL A 146 -16.51 -10.86 6.62
N ALA A 147 -16.79 -12.05 7.17
CA ALA A 147 -16.22 -12.55 8.42
C ALA A 147 -14.89 -13.33 8.21
N SER A 148 -14.49 -13.56 6.95
CA SER A 148 -13.23 -14.23 6.64
C SER A 148 -12.04 -13.30 6.86
N THR A 149 -10.89 -13.89 7.17
CA THR A 149 -9.59 -13.19 7.18
C THR A 149 -8.95 -13.36 5.80
N PRO A 150 -9.08 -12.39 4.87
CA PRO A 150 -8.45 -12.51 3.56
C PRO A 150 -6.93 -12.67 3.69
N THR A 151 -6.37 -13.60 2.92
CA THR A 151 -4.93 -13.73 2.73
C THR A 151 -4.57 -13.14 1.37
N PHE A 152 -3.73 -12.11 1.38
CA PHE A 152 -3.22 -11.49 0.15
C PHE A 152 -1.95 -12.20 -0.31
N TYR A 153 -1.89 -12.48 -1.61
CA TYR A 153 -0.75 -13.10 -2.26
C TYR A 153 -0.12 -12.08 -3.23
N ASN A 154 1.20 -11.90 -3.14
CA ASN A 154 1.92 -11.04 -4.08
C ASN A 154 1.82 -11.60 -5.50
N THR A 155 1.52 -10.74 -6.46
CA THR A 155 1.41 -11.09 -7.89
C THR A 155 2.64 -10.68 -8.69
N VAL A 156 3.68 -10.19 -8.03
CA VAL A 156 4.91 -9.68 -8.62
C VAL A 156 6.13 -10.37 -8.05
N SER A 157 7.20 -10.39 -8.84
CA SER A 157 8.54 -10.79 -8.40
C SER A 157 9.44 -9.56 -8.30
N MET A 158 10.32 -9.53 -7.31
CA MET A 158 11.32 -8.48 -7.17
C MET A 158 12.61 -8.90 -7.86
N VAL A 159 13.19 -7.98 -8.63
CA VAL A 159 14.54 -8.11 -9.17
C VAL A 159 15.43 -7.15 -8.39
N SER A 160 16.47 -7.69 -7.74
CA SER A 160 17.50 -6.90 -7.06
C SER A 160 18.84 -7.11 -7.75
N PHE A 161 19.62 -6.04 -7.86
CA PHE A 161 20.94 -6.06 -8.48
C PHE A 161 21.83 -5.03 -7.80
N GLN A 162 23.14 -5.27 -7.87
CA GLN A 162 24.15 -4.35 -7.38
C GLN A 162 25.06 -3.95 -8.54
N VAL A 163 25.35 -2.66 -8.66
CA VAL A 163 26.35 -2.16 -9.60
C VAL A 163 27.61 -1.85 -8.81
N ALA A 164 28.67 -2.63 -9.04
CA ALA A 164 29.91 -2.56 -8.27
C ALA A 164 30.86 -1.42 -8.70
N GLN A 165 30.63 -0.82 -9.86
CA GLN A 165 31.45 0.27 -10.38
C GLN A 165 30.74 1.62 -10.22
N GLU A 166 31.50 2.66 -9.92
CA GLU A 166 31.03 4.04 -9.85
C GLU A 166 30.72 4.61 -11.25
N GLY A 167 29.90 5.66 -11.33
CA GLY A 167 29.62 6.39 -12.58
C GLY A 167 28.41 5.92 -13.38
N PHE A 168 27.72 4.85 -12.95
CA PHE A 168 26.48 4.40 -13.59
C PHE A 168 25.29 5.24 -13.14
N THR A 169 24.54 5.76 -14.10
CA THR A 169 23.31 6.55 -13.84
C THR A 169 22.03 5.85 -14.27
N LYS A 170 22.13 4.77 -15.06
CA LYS A 170 20.99 4.02 -15.58
C LYS A 170 21.33 2.55 -15.80
N VAL A 171 20.44 1.66 -15.35
CA VAL A 171 20.42 0.24 -15.72
C VAL A 171 19.14 -0.02 -16.50
N THR A 172 19.25 -0.68 -17.65
CA THR A 172 18.09 -1.04 -18.48
C THR A 172 17.99 -2.56 -18.56
N PHE A 173 16.85 -3.08 -18.16
CA PHE A 173 16.52 -4.50 -18.31
C PHE A 173 15.91 -4.71 -19.69
N ALA A 174 16.46 -5.65 -20.46
CA ALA A 174 15.78 -6.10 -21.67
C ALA A 174 14.51 -6.88 -21.27
N PRO A 175 13.40 -6.77 -22.03
CA PRO A 175 12.20 -7.54 -21.77
C PRO A 175 12.54 -9.02 -21.71
N LEU A 176 12.23 -9.65 -20.59
CA LEU A 176 12.38 -11.08 -20.43
C LEU A 176 11.12 -11.75 -21.01
N THR A 177 11.27 -12.51 -22.07
CA THR A 177 10.19 -13.35 -22.62
C THR A 177 10.24 -14.73 -21.96
N GLY A 178 9.21 -15.13 -21.21
CA GLY A 178 9.11 -16.48 -20.61
C GLY A 178 8.33 -16.53 -19.29
N SER A 179 8.06 -17.74 -18.78
CA SER A 179 7.62 -17.98 -17.40
C SER A 179 8.85 -18.22 -16.53
N PHE A 180 8.99 -17.44 -15.45
CA PHE A 180 10.11 -17.55 -14.52
C PHE A 180 9.60 -18.11 -13.20
N GLY A 181 10.09 -19.29 -12.81
CA GLY A 181 9.67 -20.00 -11.62
C GLY A 181 10.35 -19.49 -10.35
N ASP A 182 11.65 -19.20 -10.41
CA ASP A 182 12.43 -18.66 -9.30
C ASP A 182 13.69 -17.96 -9.85
N THR A 183 13.95 -16.74 -9.36
CA THR A 183 15.11 -15.85 -9.61
C THR A 183 15.57 -15.68 -11.07
N VAL A 184 15.33 -14.49 -11.63
CA VAL A 184 15.94 -14.09 -12.91
C VAL A 184 17.29 -13.41 -12.65
N GLN A 185 18.37 -14.03 -13.16
CA GLN A 185 19.68 -13.39 -13.24
C GLN A 185 19.70 -12.46 -14.46
N VAL A 186 19.98 -11.17 -14.24
CA VAL A 186 20.08 -10.19 -15.31
C VAL A 186 21.51 -9.72 -15.42
N THR A 187 22.10 -9.90 -16.60
CA THR A 187 23.40 -9.32 -16.96
C THR A 187 23.19 -7.87 -17.41
N ALA A 188 23.59 -6.91 -16.58
CA ALA A 188 23.67 -5.51 -17.00
C ALA A 188 24.96 -5.29 -17.81
N SER A 189 24.84 -4.70 -18.99
CA SER A 189 26.00 -4.28 -19.80
C SER A 189 26.20 -2.78 -19.65
N ALA A 190 27.43 -2.37 -19.35
CA ALA A 190 27.80 -0.97 -19.26
C ALA A 190 27.99 -0.36 -20.66
N ILE A 191 27.49 0.86 -20.86
CA ILE A 191 28.01 1.74 -21.92
C ILE A 191 28.97 2.68 -21.20
N ALA A 192 30.27 2.53 -21.46
CA ALA A 192 31.27 3.43 -20.91
C ALA A 192 30.94 4.88 -21.32
N ALA A 193 31.05 5.83 -20.39
CA ALA A 193 30.98 7.24 -20.73
C ALA A 193 32.07 7.57 -21.76
N PRO A 194 31.79 8.42 -22.76
CA PRO A 194 32.85 8.89 -23.66
C PRO A 194 33.91 9.59 -22.81
N GLU A 195 35.19 9.21 -22.99
CA GLU A 195 36.30 9.98 -22.43
C GLU A 195 36.21 11.43 -22.96
N VAL A 196 36.23 12.39 -22.02
CA VAL A 196 36.30 13.84 -22.32
C VAL A 196 37.74 14.26 -22.51
#